data_AF-A0A4R3LB35-F1
#
_entry.id   AF-A0A4R3LB35-F1
#
_cell.length_a   1.000
_cell.length_b   1.000
_cell.length_c   1.000
_cell.angle_alpha   90.00
_cell.angle_beta   90.00
_cell.angle_gamma   90.00
#
_symmetry.space_group_name_H-M   'P 1'
#
loop_
_entity.id
_entity.type
_entity.pdbx_description
1 polymer ?
#
loop_
_entity_poly.entity_id
_entity_poly.type
_entity_poly.pdbx_seq_one_letter_code
_entity_poly.pdbx_strand_id
1 'polypeptide(L)'
;MKITSIQMRIEEEDYELYEEEMLKNGWKKLGDQHVYRKMFGETEVEVKEHVPTFSPDVTLLVSARNEKGIPFDRLSNMLEELRKLDKTEDQPS
;
A
#
# COMPACT_ATOMS: atom_id res chain seq x y z
N MET A 1 -10.78 -19.15 -12.56
CA MET A 1 -10.61 -17.68 -12.60
C MET A 1 -9.36 -17.35 -11.79
N LYS A 2 -8.54 -16.38 -12.23
CA LYS A 2 -7.23 -16.10 -11.63
C LYS A 2 -7.11 -14.59 -11.42
N ILE A 3 -6.75 -14.17 -10.22
CA ILE A 3 -6.54 -12.76 -9.89
C ILE A 3 -5.10 -12.41 -10.25
N THR A 4 -4.91 -11.49 -11.18
CA THR A 4 -3.58 -11.03 -11.64
C THR A 4 -3.29 -9.59 -11.25
N SER A 5 -4.32 -8.83 -10.89
CA SER A 5 -4.21 -7.44 -10.45
C SER A 5 -5.27 -7.15 -9.40
N ILE A 6 -4.88 -6.38 -8.39
CA ILE A 6 -5.76 -5.85 -7.36
C ILE A 6 -5.46 -4.37 -7.17
N GLN A 7 -6.51 -3.58 -6.97
CA GLN A 7 -6.42 -2.19 -6.57
C GLN A 7 -7.23 -1.98 -5.31
N MET A 8 -6.64 -1.29 -4.35
CA MET A 8 -7.27 -0.96 -3.07
C MET A 8 -7.00 0.50 -2.76
N ARG A 9 -7.96 1.13 -2.09
CA ARG A 9 -7.81 2.46 -1.53
C ARG A 9 -7.70 2.31 -0.01
N ILE A 10 -6.71 2.98 0.56
CA ILE A 10 -6.54 3.10 2.01
C ILE A 10 -6.68 4.59 2.34
N GLU A 11 -7.48 4.90 3.35
CA GLU A 11 -7.56 6.23 3.95
C GLU A 11 -6.53 6.28 5.08
N GLU A 12 -5.69 7.31 5.09
CA GLU A 12 -4.59 7.43 6.05
C GLU A 12 -4.56 8.86 6.60
N GLU A 13 -4.62 9.00 7.92
CA GLU A 13 -4.67 10.30 8.60
C GLU A 13 -3.26 10.88 8.79
N ASP A 14 -2.25 10.04 8.99
CA ASP A 14 -0.85 10.45 9.15
C ASP A 14 0.04 9.82 8.08
N TYR A 15 0.02 10.46 6.91
CA TYR A 15 0.77 10.00 5.75
C TYR A 15 2.30 10.05 5.95
N GLU A 16 2.81 11.03 6.68
CA GLU A 16 4.26 11.16 6.93
C GLU A 16 4.76 9.98 7.78
N LEU A 17 4.02 9.64 8.85
CA LEU A 17 4.32 8.46 9.66
C LEU A 17 4.24 7.17 8.84
N TYR A 18 3.21 7.06 7.98
CA TYR A 18 3.06 5.90 7.09
C TYR A 18 4.25 5.76 6.14
N GLU A 19 4.70 6.85 5.50
CA GLU A 19 5.88 6.86 4.63
C GLU A 19 7.13 6.38 5.39
N GLU A 20 7.39 6.92 6.58
CA GLU A 20 8.53 6.50 7.39
C GLU A 20 8.51 5.00 7.69
N GLU A 21 7.37 4.47 8.11
CA GLU A 21 7.22 3.05 8.41
C GLU A 21 7.37 2.19 7.14
N MET A 22 6.86 2.63 5.98
CA MET A 22 7.09 1.96 4.71
C MET A 22 8.59 1.84 4.42
N LEU A 23 9.33 2.93 4.53
CA LEU A 23 10.78 2.94 4.27
C LEU A 23 11.55 2.04 5.26
N LYS A 24 11.19 2.07 6.56
CA LYS A 24 11.78 1.17 7.58
C LYS A 24 11.51 -0.31 7.28
N ASN A 25 10.36 -0.63 6.69
CA ASN A 25 9.97 -2.00 6.33
C ASN A 25 10.46 -2.43 4.94
N GLY A 26 11.41 -1.70 4.34
CA GLY A 26 12.10 -2.09 3.12
C GLY A 26 11.35 -1.77 1.82
N TRP A 27 10.33 -0.92 1.89
CA TRP A 27 9.72 -0.35 0.70
C TRP A 27 10.69 0.65 0.05
N LYS A 28 10.67 0.69 -1.29
CA LYS A 28 11.54 1.57 -2.06
C LYS A 28 10.73 2.71 -2.67
N LYS A 29 11.07 3.95 -2.33
CA LYS A 29 10.54 5.14 -3.00
C LYS A 29 11.04 5.20 -4.45
N LEU A 30 10.16 5.53 -5.39
CA LEU A 30 10.45 5.61 -6.82
C LEU A 30 10.55 7.07 -7.26
N GLY A 31 11.79 7.55 -7.43
CA GLY A 31 12.06 8.93 -7.84
C GLY A 31 11.62 9.94 -6.79
N ASP A 32 11.21 11.12 -7.25
CA ASP A 32 10.78 12.23 -6.40
C ASP A 32 9.27 12.24 -6.09
N GLN A 33 8.53 11.22 -6.56
CA GLN A 33 7.10 11.09 -6.31
C GLN A 33 6.83 10.25 -5.06
N HIS A 34 5.67 10.45 -4.43
CA HIS A 34 5.12 9.66 -3.33
C HIS A 34 4.61 8.29 -3.82
N VAL A 35 5.52 7.52 -4.41
CA VAL A 35 5.29 6.19 -4.97
C VAL A 35 6.31 5.23 -4.35
N TYR A 36 5.81 4.16 -3.72
CA TYR A 36 6.64 3.15 -3.05
C TYR A 36 6.36 1.78 -3.64
N ARG A 37 7.41 0.98 -3.73
CA ARG A 37 7.35 -0.36 -4.30
C ARG A 37 8.01 -1.40 -3.42
N LYS A 38 7.39 -2.58 -3.34
CA LYS A 38 7.95 -3.77 -2.71
C LYS A 38 7.53 -5.04 -3.44
N MET A 39 8.39 -6.05 -3.39
CA MET A 39 8.11 -7.37 -3.97
C MET A 39 7.68 -8.35 -2.87
N PHE A 40 6.53 -9.00 -3.08
CA PHE A 40 6.04 -10.11 -2.26
C PHE A 40 6.15 -11.40 -3.06
N GLY A 41 7.36 -11.97 -3.12
CA GLY A 41 7.69 -13.07 -4.04
C GLY A 41 7.69 -12.60 -5.49
N GLU A 42 6.80 -13.15 -6.32
CA GLU A 42 6.60 -12.73 -7.72
C GLU A 42 5.53 -11.63 -7.88
N THR A 43 4.92 -11.18 -6.78
CA THR A 43 3.90 -10.12 -6.82
C THR A 43 4.54 -8.77 -6.54
N GLU A 44 4.48 -7.87 -7.51
CA GLU A 44 4.88 -6.48 -7.34
C GLU A 44 3.75 -5.70 -6.70
N VAL A 45 4.04 -4.96 -5.64
CA VAL A 45 3.09 -4.08 -4.96
C VAL A 45 3.60 -2.66 -5.01
N GLU A 46 2.74 -1.76 -5.45
CA GLU A 46 2.98 -0.33 -5.53
C GLU A 46 1.95 0.40 -4.67
N VAL A 47 2.40 1.33 -3.84
CA VAL A 47 1.56 2.26 -3.10
C VAL A 47 1.86 3.65 -3.62
N LYS A 48 0.83 4.39 -3.98
CA LYS A 48 0.97 5.78 -4.39
C LYS A 48 -0.01 6.66 -3.66
N GLU A 49 0.45 7.86 -3.34
CA GLU A 49 -0.43 8.92 -2.88
C GLU A 49 -1.45 9.28 -3.97
N HIS A 50 -2.70 9.41 -3.55
CA HIS A 50 -3.82 9.87 -4.33
C HIS A 50 -4.56 10.95 -3.54
N VAL A 51 -4.33 12.21 -3.92
CA VAL A 51 -5.08 13.36 -3.42
C VAL A 51 -6.28 13.59 -4.36
N PRO A 52 -7.52 13.35 -3.91
CA PRO A 52 -8.71 13.60 -4.73
C PRO A 52 -8.83 15.11 -5.02
N THR A 53 -9.25 15.49 -6.23
CA THR A 53 -9.42 16.91 -6.63
C THR A 53 -10.40 17.71 -5.74
N PHE A 54 -11.24 17.03 -4.96
CA PHE A 54 -12.32 17.63 -4.17
C PHE A 54 -12.34 17.21 -2.69
N SER A 55 -11.29 16.56 -2.17
CA SER A 55 -11.18 16.26 -0.73
C SER A 55 -9.80 16.66 -0.20
N PRO A 56 -9.69 17.25 1.00
CA PRO A 56 -8.41 17.40 1.69
C PRO A 56 -7.81 16.07 2.16
N ASP A 57 -8.59 14.98 2.14
CA ASP A 57 -8.16 13.67 2.65
C ASP A 57 -7.15 13.02 1.70
N VAL A 58 -5.97 12.71 2.23
CA VAL A 58 -4.96 11.93 1.51
C VAL A 58 -5.43 10.48 1.47
N THR A 59 -5.49 9.89 0.27
CA THR A 59 -5.77 8.47 0.12
C THR A 59 -4.59 7.78 -0.53
N LEU A 60 -4.35 6.53 -0.17
CA LEU A 60 -3.31 5.71 -0.78
C LEU A 60 -3.94 4.72 -1.75
N LEU A 61 -3.47 4.74 -3.00
CA LEU A 61 -3.81 3.70 -3.97
C LEU A 61 -2.75 2.60 -3.92
N VAL A 62 -3.17 1.43 -3.47
CA VAL A 62 -2.35 0.22 -3.48
C VAL A 62 -2.68 -0.59 -4.73
N SER A 63 -1.68 -0.95 -5.51
CA SER A 63 -1.78 -1.79 -6.70
C SER A 63 -0.86 -3.00 -6.57
N ALA A 64 -1.44 -4.20 -6.57
CA ALA A 64 -0.68 -5.46 -6.59
C ALA A 64 -0.82 -6.13 -7.97
N ARG A 65 0.30 -6.58 -8.55
CA ARG A 65 0.34 -7.18 -9.89
C ARG A 65 1.18 -8.45 -9.93
N ASN A 66 0.61 -9.50 -10.53
CA ASN A 66 1.31 -10.74 -10.85
C ASN A 66 0.63 -11.42 -12.05
N GLU A 67 1.30 -11.48 -13.20
CA GLU A 67 0.79 -12.13 -14.42
C GLU A 67 0.59 -13.65 -14.24
N LYS A 68 1.43 -14.26 -13.40
CA LYS A 68 1.33 -15.67 -12.99
C LYS A 68 0.29 -15.91 -11.91
N GLY A 69 -0.38 -14.85 -11.45
CA GLY A 69 -1.52 -14.89 -10.52
C GLY A 69 -1.06 -14.67 -9.10
N ILE A 70 -1.86 -13.93 -8.35
CA ILE A 70 -1.58 -13.57 -6.97
C ILE A 70 -2.12 -14.70 -6.08
N PRO A 71 -1.26 -15.47 -5.41
CA PRO A 71 -1.70 -16.48 -4.44
C PRO A 71 -2.37 -15.81 -3.24
N PHE A 72 -3.37 -16.47 -2.66
CA PHE A 72 -4.13 -15.93 -1.52
C PHE A 72 -3.24 -15.66 -0.30
N ASP A 73 -2.26 -16.50 -0.02
CA ASP A 73 -1.29 -16.29 1.06
C ASP A 73 -0.47 -15.01 0.85
N ARG A 74 -0.13 -14.68 -0.41
CA ARG A 74 0.60 -13.44 -0.74
C ARG A 74 -0.27 -12.20 -0.55
N LEU A 75 -1.54 -12.29 -0.93
CA LEU A 75 -2.51 -11.24 -0.66
C LEU A 75 -2.62 -10.96 0.84
N SER A 76 -2.84 -12.00 1.63
CA SER A 76 -3.02 -11.88 3.08
C SER A 76 -1.77 -11.31 3.75
N ASN A 77 -0.58 -11.77 3.37
CA ASN A 77 0.68 -11.24 3.90
C ASN A 77 0.88 -9.76 3.55
N MET A 78 0.56 -9.37 2.31
CA MET A 78 0.62 -7.96 1.88
C MET A 78 -0.35 -7.10 2.69
N LEU A 79 -1.60 -7.54 2.86
CA LEU A 79 -2.61 -6.82 3.64
C LEU A 79 -2.22 -6.67 5.11
N GLU A 80 -1.70 -7.74 5.72
CA GLU A 80 -1.23 -7.72 7.10
C GLU A 80 -0.05 -6.77 7.28
N GLU A 81 0.89 -6.73 6.33
CA GLU A 81 1.99 -5.78 6.38
C GLU A 81 1.49 -4.34 6.25
N LEU A 82 0.66 -4.03 5.24
CA LEU A 82 0.10 -2.68 5.05
C LEU A 82 -0.69 -2.19 6.27
N ARG A 83 -1.41 -3.09 6.95
CA ARG A 83 -2.10 -2.80 8.21
C ARG A 83 -1.15 -2.57 9.39
N LYS A 84 0.03 -3.20 9.41
CA LYS A 84 1.04 -2.98 10.46
C LYS A 84 1.80 -1.66 10.29
N LEU A 85 1.88 -1.17 9.05
CA LEU A 85 2.47 0.12 8.70
C LEU A 85 1.58 1.26 9.16
N ASP A 86 0.26 1.04 9.16
CA ASP A 86 -0.67 1.92 9.83
C ASP A 86 -0.40 1.89 11.34
N LYS A 87 0.05 3.03 11.85
CA LYS A 87 0.38 3.30 13.25
C LYS A 87 -0.51 4.37 13.83
N THR A 88 -1.52 4.84 13.09
CA THR A 88 -2.50 5.74 13.64
C THR A 88 -3.22 5.04 14.79
N GLU A 89 -3.44 5.76 15.89
CA GLU A 89 -4.21 5.20 16.99
C GLU A 89 -5.61 4.93 16.45
N ASP A 90 -6.06 3.66 16.46
CA ASP A 90 -7.45 3.30 16.20
C ASP A 90 -8.31 4.19 17.11
N GLN A 91 -8.95 5.22 16.56
CA GLN A 91 -9.83 6.07 17.36
C GLN A 91 -10.90 5.15 17.97
N PRO A 92 -11.08 5.13 19.30
CA PRO A 92 -12.13 4.32 19.90
C PRO A 92 -13.47 4.89 19.44
N SER A 93 -14.13 4.13 18.56
CA SER A 93 -15.52 4.31 18.13
C SER A 93 -16.50 4.36 19.30
#